data_AF-A0A2Z4IMP1-F1
#
_entry.id   AF-A0A2Z4IMP1-F1
#
_cell.length_a   1.000
_cell.length_b   1.000
_cell.length_c   1.000
_cell.angle_alpha   90.00
_cell.angle_beta   90.00
_cell.angle_gamma   90.00
#
_symmetry.space_group_name_H-M   'P 1'
#
loop_
_entity.id
_entity.type
_entity.pdbx_description
1 polymer ?
#
loop_
_entity_poly.entity_id
_entity_poly.type
_entity_poly.pdbx_seq_one_letter_code
_entity_poly.pdbx_strand_id
1 'polypeptide(L)'
;MSLTAFGQATDTIPNKDQTEIGISEDDFPDDALKLLGDISNVEKYKYYKKDSLGESVYEAKFKLKGEQYAVLFDSVGSLNRVEVTIGQKEITPDESLSAIKEYFDDSFTRFKLLKVKKQFLPKGDGLEVNTVIEAFTEDKDMSFCTVRYMVQVSGDVGNGTAKLYEVTFDKDGQYLKMESAAIQNMDNIIF
;
A
#
# COMPACT_ATOMS: atom_id res chain seq x y z
N MET A 1 29.46 25.66 12.80
CA MET A 1 29.98 24.59 11.92
C MET A 1 29.97 23.29 12.69
N SER A 2 29.04 22.40 12.38
CA SER A 2 29.28 20.95 12.43
C SER A 2 28.16 20.29 11.63
N LEU A 3 28.48 19.89 10.40
CA LEU A 3 27.65 19.01 9.59
C LEU A 3 27.81 17.61 10.18
N THR A 4 26.78 17.09 10.82
CA THR A 4 26.72 15.67 11.16
C THR A 4 26.45 14.93 9.86
N ALA A 5 27.51 14.43 9.23
CA ALA A 5 27.42 13.51 8.11
C ALA A 5 26.75 12.22 8.60
N PHE A 6 25.56 11.91 8.08
CA PHE A 6 25.05 10.55 8.13
C PHE A 6 25.93 9.71 7.22
N GLY A 7 26.88 9.01 7.84
CA GLY A 7 27.71 8.01 7.18
C GLY A 7 26.82 6.95 6.56
N GLN A 8 27.04 6.70 5.27
CA GLN A 8 26.39 5.61 4.55
C GLN A 8 26.81 4.28 5.14
N ALA A 9 25.96 3.71 6.00
CA ALA A 9 25.80 2.27 6.01
C ALA A 9 25.10 1.92 4.70
N THR A 10 25.77 1.16 3.84
CA THR A 10 25.08 0.47 2.74
C THR A 10 24.28 -0.68 3.35
N ASP A 11 23.25 -0.32 4.11
CA ASP A 11 22.17 -1.23 4.45
C ASP A 11 21.57 -1.67 3.12
N THR A 12 21.77 -2.94 2.77
CA THR A 12 21.12 -3.54 1.62
C THR A 12 19.62 -3.38 1.79
N ILE A 13 19.01 -2.54 0.96
CA ILE A 13 17.56 -2.34 0.92
C ILE A 13 16.91 -3.72 0.74
N PRO A 14 16.06 -4.17 1.68
CA PRO A 14 15.46 -5.50 1.62
C PRO A 14 14.59 -5.66 0.38
N ASN A 15 14.55 -6.86 -0.19
CA ASN A 15 13.63 -7.17 -1.28
C ASN A 15 12.26 -7.50 -0.70
N LYS A 16 11.20 -6.93 -1.30
CA LYS A 16 9.82 -7.20 -0.88
C LYS A 16 9.40 -8.68 -1.08
N ASP A 17 10.12 -9.43 -1.93
CA ASP A 17 9.97 -10.88 -2.20
C ASP A 17 8.54 -11.42 -2.02
N GLN A 18 7.62 -10.90 -2.84
CA GLN A 18 6.21 -11.26 -2.87
C GLN A 18 5.82 -11.68 -4.27
N THR A 19 5.15 -12.84 -4.36
CA THR A 19 4.52 -13.30 -5.59
C THR A 19 3.02 -13.10 -5.47
N GLU A 20 2.39 -12.58 -6.51
CA GLU A 20 0.94 -12.41 -6.61
C GLU A 20 0.42 -13.32 -7.72
N ILE A 21 -0.55 -14.18 -7.39
CA ILE A 21 -1.15 -15.14 -8.31
C ILE A 21 -2.64 -14.83 -8.36
N GLY A 22 -3.18 -14.61 -9.56
CA GLY A 22 -4.62 -14.46 -9.75
C GLY A 22 -5.33 -15.79 -9.48
N ILE A 23 -6.43 -15.74 -8.74
CA ILE A 23 -7.23 -16.91 -8.37
C ILE A 23 -8.71 -16.69 -8.70
N SER A 24 -9.49 -17.76 -8.73
CA SER A 24 -10.94 -17.66 -8.91
C SER A 24 -11.63 -17.22 -7.61
N GLU A 25 -12.90 -16.82 -7.71
CA GLU A 25 -13.73 -16.53 -6.52
C GLU A 25 -13.89 -17.76 -5.63
N ASP A 26 -14.05 -18.94 -6.24
CA ASP A 26 -14.20 -20.23 -5.55
C ASP A 26 -12.94 -20.63 -4.74
N ASP A 27 -11.78 -20.03 -5.05
CA ASP A 27 -10.53 -20.24 -4.32
C ASP A 27 -10.30 -19.17 -3.22
N PHE A 28 -11.21 -18.21 -3.07
CA PHE A 28 -11.12 -17.13 -2.09
C PHE A 28 -11.80 -17.52 -0.76
N PRO A 29 -11.31 -17.06 0.42
CA PRO A 29 -11.92 -17.43 1.70
C PRO A 29 -13.38 -16.98 1.80
N ASP A 30 -14.28 -17.91 2.15
CA ASP A 30 -15.73 -17.65 2.26
C ASP A 30 -16.06 -16.47 3.19
N ASP A 31 -15.36 -16.35 4.32
CA ASP A 31 -15.59 -15.26 5.26
C ASP A 31 -15.15 -13.90 4.68
N ALA A 32 -14.09 -13.87 3.87
CA ALA A 32 -13.70 -12.67 3.15
C ALA A 32 -14.72 -12.29 2.06
N LEU A 33 -15.28 -13.28 1.36
CA LEU A 33 -16.35 -13.05 0.37
C LEU A 33 -17.60 -12.46 1.01
N LYS A 34 -17.97 -12.89 2.22
CA LYS A 34 -19.08 -12.29 2.98
C LYS A 34 -18.82 -10.81 3.28
N LEU A 35 -17.64 -10.48 3.80
CA LEU A 35 -17.25 -9.09 4.09
C LEU A 35 -17.23 -8.19 2.84
N LEU A 36 -16.86 -8.76 1.68
CA LEU A 36 -16.89 -8.04 0.39
C LEU A 36 -18.32 -7.90 -0.15
N GLY A 37 -19.21 -8.85 0.15
CA GLY A 37 -20.61 -8.85 -0.29
C GLY A 37 -21.41 -7.68 0.25
N ASP A 38 -21.01 -7.11 1.40
CA ASP A 38 -21.66 -5.94 2.01
C ASP A 38 -21.31 -4.62 1.30
N ILE A 39 -20.30 -4.62 0.42
CA ILE A 39 -19.88 -3.43 -0.32
C ILE A 39 -20.77 -3.26 -1.56
N SER A 40 -21.67 -2.30 -1.48
CA SER A 40 -22.57 -1.97 -2.59
C SER A 40 -21.86 -1.25 -3.73
N ASN A 41 -22.34 -1.46 -4.97
CA ASN A 41 -21.89 -0.78 -6.19
C ASN A 41 -20.45 -1.08 -6.63
N VAL A 42 -19.94 -2.26 -6.32
CA VAL A 42 -18.71 -2.77 -6.94
C VAL A 42 -19.04 -3.46 -8.26
N GLU A 43 -18.47 -2.97 -9.36
CA GLU A 43 -18.72 -3.55 -10.70
C GLU A 43 -18.09 -4.93 -10.86
N LYS A 44 -16.86 -5.10 -10.36
CA LYS A 44 -16.09 -6.34 -10.52
C LYS A 44 -14.97 -6.43 -9.49
N TYR A 45 -14.86 -7.62 -8.89
CA TYR A 45 -13.70 -8.02 -8.09
C TYR A 45 -12.67 -8.76 -8.95
N LYS A 46 -11.40 -8.57 -8.60
CA LYS A 46 -10.29 -9.43 -9.02
C LYS A 46 -9.66 -10.01 -7.76
N TYR A 47 -9.52 -11.33 -7.73
CA TYR A 47 -9.00 -12.05 -6.58
C TYR A 47 -7.57 -12.52 -6.82
N TYR A 48 -6.75 -12.38 -5.80
CA TYR A 48 -5.35 -12.76 -5.82
C TYR A 48 -4.97 -13.47 -4.53
N LYS A 49 -4.02 -14.38 -4.63
CA LYS A 49 -3.27 -14.94 -3.50
C LYS A 49 -1.86 -14.39 -3.54
N LYS A 50 -1.38 -13.91 -2.40
CA LYS A 50 -0.01 -13.46 -2.19
C LYS A 50 0.68 -14.36 -1.20
N ASP A 51 1.87 -14.83 -1.54
CA ASP A 51 2.74 -15.50 -0.59
C ASP A 51 3.84 -14.53 -0.16
N SER A 52 3.91 -14.27 1.15
CA SER A 52 4.91 -13.39 1.76
C SER A 52 5.51 -14.12 2.95
N LEU A 53 6.78 -14.54 2.86
CA LEU A 53 7.55 -15.14 3.97
C LEU A 53 6.85 -16.30 4.71
N GLY A 54 6.04 -17.09 4.00
CA GLY A 54 5.35 -18.26 4.55
C GLY A 54 3.91 -18.02 5.01
N GLU A 55 3.40 -16.78 4.94
CA GLU A 55 1.99 -16.46 5.17
C GLU A 55 1.29 -16.18 3.85
N SER A 56 0.20 -16.91 3.59
CA SER A 56 -0.69 -16.64 2.46
C SER A 56 -1.68 -15.54 2.83
N VAL A 57 -1.67 -14.48 2.04
CA VAL A 57 -2.59 -13.35 2.14
C VAL A 57 -3.48 -13.33 0.91
N TYR A 58 -4.78 -13.17 1.11
CA TYR A 58 -5.75 -13.09 0.04
C TYR A 58 -6.07 -11.63 -0.25
N GLU A 59 -6.15 -11.22 -1.51
CA GLU A 59 -6.41 -9.83 -1.89
C GLU A 59 -7.54 -9.73 -2.91
N ALA A 60 -8.52 -8.90 -2.59
CA ALA A 60 -9.56 -8.49 -3.52
C ALA A 60 -9.28 -7.06 -4.00
N LYS A 61 -9.12 -6.89 -5.32
CA LYS A 61 -8.97 -5.58 -5.97
C LYS A 61 -10.24 -5.20 -6.70
N PHE A 62 -10.69 -3.96 -6.53
CA PHE A 62 -11.87 -3.45 -7.19
C PHE A 62 -11.84 -1.92 -7.31
N LYS A 63 -12.76 -1.38 -8.11
CA LYS A 63 -12.97 0.06 -8.22
C LYS A 63 -14.30 0.41 -7.60
N LEU A 64 -14.33 1.47 -6.80
CA LEU A 64 -15.55 2.00 -6.19
C LEU A 64 -15.49 3.52 -6.17
N LYS A 65 -16.54 4.18 -6.69
CA LYS A 65 -16.65 5.65 -6.76
C LYS A 65 -15.43 6.38 -7.38
N GLY A 66 -14.73 5.72 -8.31
CA GLY A 66 -13.54 6.30 -8.95
C GLY A 66 -12.22 5.80 -8.39
N GLU A 67 -12.21 5.36 -7.13
CA GLU A 67 -11.01 4.94 -6.41
C GLU A 67 -10.71 3.45 -6.58
N GLN A 68 -9.41 3.12 -6.56
CA GLN A 68 -8.94 1.72 -6.62
C GLN A 68 -8.66 1.22 -5.21
N TYR A 69 -9.39 0.19 -4.81
CA TYR A 69 -9.23 -0.50 -3.53
C TYR A 69 -8.50 -1.82 -3.72
N ALA A 70 -7.68 -2.15 -2.74
CA ALA A 70 -7.13 -3.48 -2.53
C ALA A 70 -7.36 -3.84 -1.06
N VAL A 71 -8.22 -4.83 -0.83
CA VAL A 71 -8.56 -5.32 0.51
C VAL A 71 -7.86 -6.65 0.70
N LEU A 72 -7.08 -6.75 1.77
CA LEU A 72 -6.29 -7.93 2.07
C LEU A 72 -6.84 -8.64 3.31
N PHE A 73 -6.88 -9.95 3.22
CA PHE A 73 -7.40 -10.87 4.22
C PHE A 73 -6.34 -11.91 4.56
N ASP A 74 -6.41 -12.42 5.79
CA ASP A 74 -5.64 -13.60 6.17
C ASP A 74 -6.22 -14.90 5.57
N SER A 75 -5.64 -16.04 5.92
CA SER A 75 -6.05 -17.34 5.39
C SER A 75 -7.43 -17.81 5.88
N VAL A 76 -7.98 -17.22 6.95
CA VAL A 76 -9.33 -17.54 7.45
C VAL A 76 -10.37 -16.53 6.96
N GLY A 77 -9.95 -15.48 6.25
CA GLY A 77 -10.83 -14.46 5.70
C GLY A 77 -11.05 -13.24 6.60
N SER A 78 -10.27 -13.07 7.67
CA SER A 78 -10.34 -11.87 8.51
C SER A 78 -9.65 -10.69 7.82
N LEU A 79 -10.19 -9.48 8.01
CA LEU A 79 -9.61 -8.25 7.44
C LEU A 79 -8.20 -8.01 8.01
N ASN A 80 -7.19 -8.06 7.13
CA ASN A 80 -5.82 -7.69 7.45
C ASN A 80 -5.58 -6.20 7.23
N ARG A 81 -5.99 -5.66 6.06
CA ARG A 81 -5.88 -4.24 5.75
C ARG A 81 -6.71 -3.82 4.54
N VAL A 82 -6.99 -2.53 4.46
CA VAL A 82 -7.52 -1.86 3.26
C VAL A 82 -6.45 -0.90 2.71
N GLU A 83 -6.19 -0.98 1.42
CA GLU A 83 -5.34 -0.03 0.70
C GLU A 83 -6.16 0.70 -0.37
N VAL A 84 -6.07 2.02 -0.39
CA VAL A 84 -6.71 2.87 -1.40
C VAL A 84 -5.64 3.60 -2.18
N THR A 85 -5.67 3.51 -3.50
CA THR A 85 -4.79 4.34 -4.34
C THR A 85 -5.30 5.76 -4.33
N ILE A 86 -4.47 6.71 -3.93
CA ILE A 86 -4.84 8.13 -3.77
C ILE A 86 -3.93 9.03 -4.60
N GLY A 87 -4.37 10.27 -4.83
CA GLY A 87 -3.53 11.33 -5.38
C GLY A 87 -2.49 11.82 -4.37
N GLN A 88 -1.34 12.33 -4.83
CA GLN A 88 -0.33 12.91 -3.92
C GLN A 88 -0.89 14.08 -3.09
N LYS A 89 -1.82 14.86 -3.66
CA LYS A 89 -2.47 15.99 -2.99
C LYS A 89 -3.52 15.58 -1.95
N GLU A 90 -3.86 14.29 -1.88
CA GLU A 90 -4.78 13.72 -0.90
C GLU A 90 -4.03 13.16 0.32
N ILE A 91 -2.70 13.24 0.34
CA ILE A 91 -1.90 13.05 1.55
C ILE A 91 -2.17 14.24 2.46
N THR A 92 -2.83 13.98 3.58
CA THR A 92 -3.16 14.99 4.58
C THR A 92 -2.62 14.62 5.96
N PRO A 93 -2.25 15.61 6.78
CA PRO A 93 -2.19 17.05 6.45
C PRO A 93 -0.99 17.41 5.54
N ASP A 94 -0.91 18.67 5.09
CA ASP A 94 0.13 19.15 4.15
C ASP A 94 1.56 18.96 4.68
N GLU A 95 1.73 18.99 6.01
CA GLU A 95 3.00 18.70 6.68
C GLU A 95 3.47 17.27 6.41
N SER A 96 2.54 16.30 6.36
CA SER A 96 2.88 14.91 6.05
C SER A 96 3.34 14.75 4.60
N LEU A 97 2.68 15.43 3.66
CA LEU A 97 3.14 15.47 2.27
C LEU A 97 4.52 16.11 2.15
N SER A 98 4.78 17.16 2.92
CA SER A 98 6.05 17.88 2.92
C SER A 98 7.19 17.00 3.44
N ALA A 99 6.97 16.32 4.58
CA ALA A 99 7.94 15.38 5.16
C ALA A 99 8.27 14.21 4.20
N ILE A 100 7.25 13.67 3.53
CA ILE A 100 7.44 12.60 2.53
C ILE A 100 8.29 13.10 1.34
N LYS A 101 8.04 14.31 0.85
CA LYS A 101 8.82 14.90 -0.24
C LYS A 101 10.28 15.13 0.15
N GLU A 102 10.50 15.71 1.33
CA GLU A 102 11.84 15.95 1.88
C GLU A 102 12.63 14.64 1.98
N TYR A 103 12.00 13.56 2.48
CA TYR A 103 12.64 12.24 2.49
C TYR A 103 13.09 11.79 1.10
N PHE A 104 12.26 11.98 0.06
CA PHE A 104 12.62 11.57 -1.30
C PHE A 104 13.73 12.43 -1.91
N ASP A 105 13.70 13.74 -1.69
CA ASP A 105 14.74 14.67 -2.16
C ASP A 105 16.10 14.36 -1.50
N ASP A 106 16.10 13.95 -0.23
CA ASP A 106 17.31 13.57 0.49
C ASP A 106 17.82 12.16 0.14
N SER A 107 16.91 11.22 -0.14
CA SER A 107 17.23 9.80 -0.31
C SER A 107 17.60 9.40 -1.74
N PHE A 108 17.23 10.21 -2.74
CA PHE A 108 17.39 9.86 -4.15
C PHE A 108 18.05 10.98 -4.94
N THR A 109 19.06 10.63 -5.76
CA THR A 109 19.70 11.59 -6.67
C THR A 109 18.79 12.00 -7.83
N ARG A 110 17.85 11.12 -8.18
CA ARG A 110 16.74 11.34 -9.11
C ARG A 110 15.64 10.34 -8.82
N PHE A 111 14.39 10.76 -8.91
CA PHE A 111 13.26 9.87 -8.70
C PHE A 111 12.00 10.30 -9.46
N LYS A 112 11.06 9.35 -9.56
CA LYS A 112 9.69 9.56 -10.03
C LYS A 112 8.73 8.79 -9.14
N LEU A 113 7.83 9.50 -8.48
CA LEU A 113 6.73 8.87 -7.75
C LEU A 113 5.75 8.26 -8.76
N LEU A 114 5.42 6.99 -8.57
CA LEU A 114 4.60 6.21 -9.49
C LEU A 114 3.18 6.01 -8.96
N LYS A 115 3.05 5.72 -7.67
CA LYS A 115 1.77 5.43 -7.03
C LYS A 115 1.84 5.79 -5.55
N VAL A 116 0.75 6.33 -5.02
CA VAL A 116 0.54 6.51 -3.58
C VAL A 116 -0.65 5.65 -3.18
N LYS A 117 -0.51 4.93 -2.08
CA LYS A 117 -1.62 4.24 -1.42
C LYS A 117 -1.73 4.71 0.02
N LYS A 118 -2.95 4.94 0.48
CA LYS A 118 -3.28 5.08 1.89
C LYS A 118 -3.65 3.70 2.42
N GLN A 119 -2.94 3.24 3.45
CA GLN A 119 -3.13 1.93 4.06
C GLN A 119 -3.81 2.09 5.42
N PHE A 120 -4.84 1.27 5.65
CA PHE A 120 -5.60 1.19 6.89
C PHE A 120 -5.42 -0.20 7.51
N LEU A 121 -4.76 -0.25 8.66
CA LEU A 121 -4.53 -1.48 9.43
C LEU A 121 -5.48 -1.50 10.64
N PRO A 122 -6.42 -2.45 10.74
CA PRO A 122 -7.29 -2.58 11.90
C PRO A 122 -6.47 -2.68 13.20
N LYS A 123 -6.91 -2.00 14.27
CA LYS A 123 -6.30 -2.11 15.62
C LYS A 123 -6.89 -3.25 16.45
N GLY A 124 -7.88 -3.96 15.94
CA GLY A 124 -8.51 -5.10 16.57
C GLY A 124 -9.23 -5.97 15.54
N ASP A 125 -9.76 -7.09 16.02
CA ASP A 125 -10.40 -8.10 15.19
C ASP A 125 -11.87 -7.76 14.86
N GLY A 126 -12.39 -8.32 13.77
CA GLY A 126 -13.80 -8.17 13.38
C GLY A 126 -14.17 -6.80 12.81
N LEU A 127 -13.20 -6.03 12.31
CA LEU A 127 -13.50 -4.79 11.60
C LEU A 127 -14.04 -5.09 10.20
N GLU A 128 -15.20 -4.53 9.90
CA GLU A 128 -15.87 -4.66 8.61
C GLU A 128 -15.20 -3.81 7.52
N VAL A 129 -15.11 -4.35 6.30
CA VAL A 129 -14.50 -3.64 5.16
C VAL A 129 -15.28 -2.37 4.83
N ASN A 130 -16.61 -2.46 4.83
CA ASN A 130 -17.47 -1.33 4.50
C ASN A 130 -17.31 -0.17 5.51
N THR A 131 -17.08 -0.46 6.79
CA THR A 131 -16.80 0.58 7.80
C THR A 131 -15.54 1.39 7.46
N VAL A 132 -14.48 0.74 6.99
CA VAL A 132 -13.25 1.44 6.57
C VAL A 132 -13.51 2.31 5.33
N ILE A 133 -14.22 1.76 4.35
CA ILE A 133 -14.52 2.44 3.09
C ILE A 133 -15.42 3.66 3.31
N GLU A 134 -16.48 3.52 4.11
CA GLU A 134 -17.38 4.62 4.47
C GLU A 134 -16.62 5.72 5.22
N ALA A 135 -15.81 5.34 6.21
CA ALA A 135 -15.03 6.31 6.97
C ALA A 135 -14.02 7.07 6.10
N PHE A 136 -13.37 6.39 5.15
CA PHE A 136 -12.47 7.03 4.19
C PHE A 136 -13.23 7.96 3.24
N THR A 137 -14.35 7.51 2.68
CA THR A 137 -15.12 8.26 1.67
C THR A 137 -15.75 9.52 2.27
N GLU A 138 -16.16 9.46 3.54
CA GLU A 138 -16.84 10.55 4.24
C GLU A 138 -15.92 11.40 5.13
N ASP A 139 -14.60 11.19 5.05
CA ASP A 139 -13.59 11.88 5.86
C ASP A 139 -13.91 11.83 7.38
N LYS A 140 -14.31 10.65 7.86
CA LYS A 140 -14.66 10.40 9.26
C LYS A 140 -13.45 9.95 10.08
N ASP A 141 -13.65 9.91 11.40
CA ASP A 141 -12.67 9.36 12.33
C ASP A 141 -12.24 7.94 11.93
N MET A 142 -10.93 7.74 11.94
CA MET A 142 -10.25 6.51 11.55
C MET A 142 -9.47 5.93 12.73
N SER A 143 -9.87 6.26 13.97
CA SER A 143 -9.18 5.88 15.20
C SER A 143 -9.06 4.36 15.41
N PHE A 144 -9.95 3.57 14.81
CA PHE A 144 -9.93 2.10 14.80
C PHE A 144 -8.86 1.51 13.86
N CYS A 145 -8.20 2.33 13.05
CA CYS A 145 -7.11 1.91 12.17
C CYS A 145 -5.79 2.64 12.49
N THR A 146 -4.69 1.98 12.21
CA THR A 146 -3.39 2.64 12.01
C THR A 146 -3.29 3.04 10.54
N VAL A 147 -3.07 4.33 10.30
CA VAL A 147 -2.95 4.90 8.95
C VAL A 147 -1.49 4.99 8.55
N ARG A 148 -1.18 4.57 7.32
CA ARG A 148 0.15 4.68 6.71
C ARG A 148 0.03 5.15 5.26
N TYR A 149 1.11 5.72 4.74
CA TYR A 149 1.26 6.01 3.32
C TYR A 149 2.29 5.08 2.70
N MET A 150 1.96 4.45 1.58
CA MET A 150 2.87 3.60 0.82
C MET A 150 3.09 4.24 -0.55
N VAL A 151 4.33 4.56 -0.85
CA VAL A 151 4.70 5.27 -2.07
C VAL A 151 5.60 4.38 -2.90
N GLN A 152 5.12 4.01 -4.09
CA GLN A 152 5.93 3.35 -5.09
C GLN A 152 6.73 4.40 -5.86
N VAL A 153 8.04 4.24 -5.92
CA VAL A 153 8.97 5.18 -6.55
C VAL A 153 9.93 4.43 -7.48
N SER A 154 10.22 5.02 -8.63
CA SER A 154 11.40 4.67 -9.42
C SER A 154 12.49 5.68 -9.11
N GLY A 155 13.63 5.24 -8.58
CA GLY A 155 14.66 6.17 -8.12
C GLY A 155 16.07 5.60 -8.13
N ASP A 156 17.05 6.50 -8.20
CA ASP A 156 18.48 6.20 -8.08
C ASP A 156 18.96 6.65 -6.71
N VAL A 157 19.47 5.71 -5.93
CA VAL A 157 19.98 5.94 -4.56
C VAL A 157 21.48 6.25 -4.55
N GLY A 158 22.03 6.75 -5.67
CA GLY A 158 23.43 7.15 -5.81
C GLY A 158 24.34 6.14 -6.49
N ASN A 159 23.78 5.09 -7.12
CA ASN A 159 24.54 4.06 -7.84
C ASN A 159 24.47 4.21 -9.37
N GLY A 160 23.83 5.26 -9.87
CA GLY A 160 23.73 5.55 -11.30
C GLY A 160 22.62 4.78 -12.02
N THR A 161 21.86 3.92 -11.32
CA THR A 161 20.79 3.10 -11.91
C THR A 161 19.49 3.24 -11.12
N ALA A 162 18.42 3.66 -11.80
CA ALA A 162 17.10 3.72 -11.19
C ALA A 162 16.53 2.30 -10.97
N LYS A 163 15.95 2.07 -9.79
CA LYS A 163 15.23 0.84 -9.43
C LYS A 163 13.85 1.19 -8.86
N LEU A 164 12.98 0.20 -8.78
CA LEU A 164 11.69 0.34 -8.11
C LEU A 164 11.83 0.09 -6.61
N TYR A 165 11.22 0.97 -5.84
CA TYR A 165 11.08 0.83 -4.40
C TYR A 165 9.64 1.08 -3.98
N GLU A 166 9.26 0.49 -2.86
CA GLU A 166 8.10 0.91 -2.09
C GLU A 166 8.61 1.46 -0.76
N VAL A 167 8.23 2.70 -0.46
CA VAL A 167 8.55 3.36 0.80
C VAL A 167 7.28 3.52 1.60
N THR A 168 7.30 3.05 2.85
CA THR A 168 6.19 3.18 3.79
C THR A 168 6.51 4.29 4.78
N PHE A 169 5.53 5.14 5.00
CA PHE A 169 5.54 6.23 5.97
C PHE A 169 4.38 6.06 6.94
N ASP A 170 4.52 6.60 8.14
CA ASP A 170 3.40 6.71 9.06
C ASP A 170 2.42 7.81 8.64
N LYS A 171 1.38 8.04 9.46
CA LYS A 171 0.36 9.06 9.19
C LYS A 171 0.92 10.50 9.16
N ASP A 172 2.06 10.75 9.79
CA ASP A 172 2.69 12.06 9.93
C ASP A 172 3.77 12.28 8.85
N GLY A 173 3.93 11.32 7.93
CA GLY A 173 4.92 11.36 6.86
C GLY A 173 6.33 10.93 7.28
N GLN A 174 6.49 10.37 8.48
CA GLN A 174 7.79 9.88 8.94
C GLN A 174 8.11 8.53 8.31
N TYR A 175 9.34 8.38 7.85
CA TYR A 175 9.83 7.15 7.23
C TYR A 175 9.72 5.96 8.20
N LEU A 176 9.14 4.85 7.71
CA LEU A 176 9.08 3.58 8.44
C LEU A 176 9.98 2.52 7.80
N LYS A 177 9.86 2.33 6.49
CA LYS A 177 10.66 1.32 5.77
C LYS A 177 10.73 1.60 4.27
N MET A 178 11.77 1.09 3.62
CA MET A 178 11.92 1.03 2.18
C MET A 178 12.30 -0.40 1.77
N GLU A 179 11.61 -0.91 0.75
CA GLU A 179 11.88 -2.23 0.17
C GLU A 179 12.07 -2.08 -1.34
N SER A 180 12.98 -2.86 -1.95
CA SER A 180 13.07 -2.95 -3.40
C SER A 180 11.89 -3.76 -3.92
N ALA A 181 11.22 -3.24 -4.94
CA ALA A 181 10.11 -3.92 -5.60
C ALA A 181 10.58 -4.52 -6.92
N ALA A 182 10.12 -5.73 -7.24
CA ALA A 182 10.32 -6.29 -8.57
C ALA A 182 9.56 -5.46 -9.61
N ILE A 183 10.12 -5.35 -10.81
CA ILE A 183 9.39 -4.87 -11.99
C ILE A 183 8.39 -5.97 -12.35
N GLN A 184 7.20 -5.95 -11.75
CA GLN A 184 6.09 -6.70 -12.31
C GLN A 184 5.68 -5.97 -13.58
N ASN A 185 5.77 -6.65 -14.73
CA ASN A 185 5.38 -6.09 -16.02
C ASN A 185 4.06 -5.33 -15.88
N MET A 186 4.11 -4.00 -16.02
CA MET A 186 2.94 -3.12 -15.99
C MET A 186 2.07 -3.28 -17.25
N ASP A 187 2.19 -4.40 -17.98
CA ASP A 187 1.72 -4.59 -19.36
C ASP A 187 0.56 -5.57 -19.53
N ASN A 188 -0.08 -6.06 -18.46
CA ASN A 188 -1.27 -6.89 -18.60
C ASN A 188 -2.53 -6.25 -17.98
N ILE A 189 -2.90 -5.08 -18.51
CA ILE A 189 -4.32 -4.73 -18.67
C ILE A 189 -4.64 -5.04 -20.14
N ILE A 190 -4.98 -6.30 -20.42
CA ILE A 190 -5.58 -6.67 -21.70
C ILE A 190 -7.08 -6.49 -21.52
N PHE A 191 -7.67 -5.62 -22.34
CA PHE A 191 -9.12 -5.42 -22.48
C PHE A 191 -9.77 -6.62 -23.17
#